data_AF-A0A4V1BZK6-F1
#
_entry.id   AF-A0A4V1BZK6-F1
#
_cell.length_a   1.000
_cell.length_b   1.000
_cell.length_c   1.000
_cell.angle_alpha   90.00
_cell.angle_beta   90.00
_cell.angle_gamma   90.00
#
_symmetry.space_group_name_H-M   'P 1'
#
loop_
_entity.id
_entity.type
_entity.pdbx_description
1 polymer ?
#
loop_
_entity_poly.entity_id
_entity_poly.type
_entity_poly.pdbx_seq_one_letter_code
_entity_poly.pdbx_strand_id
1 'polypeptide(L)'
;MKGILFVFDVLPELLDQIPTDTPIDTIGGDGAYDTKQCHAAIAARDAQPSIPPREGAMPWPESTSGATWRNEAIDAIAQRSRREWKTSSGYHLRSLVETLMYRLKTLTGNCLWARKVGSQATEVAIRVGVLNRMRGRQSDAQDEERTSWIACASLPTDGAISSLLTPP
;
A
#
# COMPACT_ATOMS: atom_id res chain seq x y z
N MET A 1 5.04 14.01 -6.92
CA MET A 1 5.07 12.56 -6.77
C MET A 1 4.55 12.25 -5.37
N LYS A 2 3.46 11.49 -5.25
CA LYS A 2 2.73 11.30 -3.98
C LYS A 2 2.23 9.85 -3.93
N GLY A 3 3.04 8.97 -3.36
CA GLY A 3 2.76 7.52 -3.36
C GLY A 3 1.99 7.09 -2.12
N ILE A 4 1.05 6.16 -2.31
CA ILE A 4 0.29 5.52 -1.22
C ILE A 4 0.56 4.02 -1.24
N LEU A 5 1.09 3.49 -0.14
CA LEU A 5 1.42 2.06 0.02
C LEU A 5 0.35 1.34 0.84
N PHE A 6 -0.14 0.21 0.35
CA PHE A 6 -1.04 -0.69 1.11
C PHE A 6 -0.36 -2.02 1.39
N VAL A 7 -0.39 -2.46 2.64
CA VAL A 7 0.35 -3.65 3.09
C VAL A 7 -0.52 -4.83 3.47
N PHE A 8 -0.02 -6.01 3.12
CA PHE A 8 -0.51 -7.34 3.49
C PHE A 8 0.64 -8.17 4.16
N ASP A 9 0.78 -8.00 5.48
CA ASP A 9 1.33 -8.89 6.55
C ASP A 9 2.79 -8.70 7.03
N VAL A 10 3.53 -7.75 6.47
CA VAL A 10 4.96 -7.49 6.81
C VAL A 10 5.36 -6.04 6.54
N LEU A 11 4.67 -5.08 7.17
CA LEU A 11 4.83 -3.64 6.86
C LEU A 11 6.27 -3.14 6.99
N PRO A 12 7.00 -3.41 8.09
CA PRO A 12 8.39 -2.98 8.20
C PRO A 12 9.27 -3.53 7.07
N GLU A 13 9.20 -4.83 6.79
CA GLU A 13 10.03 -5.49 5.78
C GLU A 13 9.67 -5.05 4.35
N LEU A 14 8.43 -4.64 4.11
CA LEU A 14 8.00 -4.06 2.83
C LEU A 14 8.48 -2.63 2.67
N LEU A 15 8.47 -1.84 3.73
CA LEU A 15 9.02 -0.50 3.67
C LEU A 15 10.51 -0.56 3.36
N ASP A 16 11.28 -1.47 3.97
CA ASP A 16 12.72 -1.63 3.72
C ASP A 16 13.09 -1.91 2.24
N GLN A 17 12.15 -2.42 1.44
CA GLN A 17 12.35 -2.61 -0.02
C GLN A 17 12.23 -1.30 -0.82
N ILE A 18 11.64 -0.26 -0.22
CA ILE A 18 11.50 1.06 -0.84
C ILE A 18 12.67 1.94 -0.38
N PRO A 19 13.47 2.51 -1.31
CA PRO A 19 14.56 3.41 -0.97
C PRO A 19 14.11 4.51 -0.01
N THR A 20 14.94 4.81 1.00
CA THR A 20 14.58 5.73 2.10
C THR A 20 14.36 7.17 1.63
N ASP A 21 14.95 7.55 0.51
CA ASP A 21 14.80 8.84 -0.15
C ASP A 21 13.52 8.94 -0.98
N THR A 22 12.78 7.84 -1.17
CA THR A 22 11.50 7.87 -1.88
C THR A 22 10.41 8.43 -0.96
N PRO A 23 9.81 9.59 -1.27
CA PRO A 23 8.78 10.19 -0.42
C PRO A 23 7.49 9.36 -0.46
N ILE A 24 6.93 9.10 0.73
CA ILE A 24 5.65 8.40 0.91
C ILE A 24 4.75 9.29 1.76
N ASP A 25 3.63 9.76 1.19
CA ASP A 25 2.73 10.67 1.90
C ASP A 25 1.81 9.91 2.86
N THR A 26 1.29 8.76 2.42
CA THR A 26 0.31 7.99 3.20
C THR A 26 0.55 6.50 3.09
N ILE A 27 0.46 5.81 4.22
CA ILE A 27 0.53 4.35 4.29
C ILE A 27 -0.82 3.83 4.79
N GLY A 28 -1.51 3.09 3.93
CA GLY A 28 -2.80 2.50 4.20
C GLY A 28 -2.70 1.05 4.68
N GLY A 29 -3.62 0.65 5.55
CA GLY A 29 -3.71 -0.74 6.01
C GLY A 29 -5.06 -1.05 6.62
N ASP A 30 -5.39 -2.32 6.74
CA ASP A 30 -6.55 -2.72 7.53
C ASP A 30 -6.30 -2.63 9.05
N GLY A 31 -7.33 -2.89 9.87
CA GLY A 31 -7.21 -2.78 11.32
C GLY A 31 -6.25 -3.81 11.96
N ALA A 32 -5.80 -4.84 11.22
CA ALA A 32 -4.77 -5.74 11.71
C ALA A 32 -3.43 -5.01 11.89
N TYR A 33 -3.14 -3.99 11.06
CA TYR A 33 -1.93 -3.14 11.16
C TYR A 33 -2.00 -2.10 12.26
N ASP A 34 -3.08 -2.05 13.05
CA ASP A 34 -3.18 -1.16 14.21
C ASP A 34 -2.31 -1.69 15.37
N THR A 35 -1.00 -1.69 15.16
CA THR A 35 0.03 -2.17 16.09
C THR A 35 1.11 -1.11 16.28
N LYS A 36 1.73 -1.07 17.46
CA LYS A 36 2.78 -0.09 17.77
C LYS A 36 3.96 -0.16 16.79
N GLN A 37 4.35 -1.37 16.38
CA GLN A 37 5.45 -1.58 15.44
C GLN A 37 5.13 -0.99 14.05
N CYS A 38 3.90 -1.19 13.55
CA CYS A 38 3.48 -0.62 12.28
C CYS A 38 3.46 0.91 12.32
N HIS A 39 2.85 1.50 13.35
CA HIS A 39 2.81 2.96 13.52
C HIS A 39 4.21 3.57 13.69
N ALA A 40 5.13 2.88 14.38
CA ALA A 40 6.52 3.31 14.47
C ALA A 40 7.25 3.28 13.11
N ALA A 41 7.04 2.22 12.31
CA ALA A 41 7.64 2.11 10.98
C ALA A 41 7.11 3.19 10.00
N ILE A 42 5.82 3.51 10.09
CA ILE A 42 5.19 4.59 9.32
C ILE A 42 5.75 5.95 9.73
N ALA A 43 5.86 6.21 11.04
CA ALA A 43 6.44 7.44 11.57
C ALA A 43 7.91 7.61 11.16
N ALA A 44 8.70 6.53 11.11
CA ALA A 44 10.08 6.57 10.64
C ALA A 44 10.22 6.95 9.16
N ARG A 45 9.15 6.82 8.37
CA ARG A 45 9.07 7.25 6.97
C ARG A 45 8.47 8.65 6.77
N ASP A 46 8.15 9.34 7.87
CA ASP A 46 7.43 10.61 7.85
C ASP A 46 6.10 10.56 7.06
N ALA A 47 5.46 9.38 7.07
CA ALA A 47 4.23 9.12 6.33
C ALA A 47 3.01 9.18 7.26
N GLN A 48 1.84 9.51 6.70
CA GLN A 48 0.58 9.55 7.43
C GLN A 48 -0.09 8.16 7.42
N PRO A 49 -0.49 7.58 8.58
CA PRO A 49 -1.19 6.30 8.61
C PRO A 49 -2.68 6.44 8.24
N SER A 50 -3.12 5.73 7.21
CA SER A 50 -4.54 5.50 6.89
C SER A 50 -4.96 4.10 7.34
N ILE A 51 -4.89 3.85 8.66
CA ILE A 51 -5.19 2.57 9.31
C ILE A 51 -6.32 2.76 10.32
N PRO A 52 -7.45 2.03 10.22
CA PRO A 52 -8.56 2.18 11.14
C PRO A 52 -8.20 1.61 12.52
N PRO A 53 -8.32 2.38 13.61
CA PRO A 53 -8.10 1.87 14.97
C PRO A 53 -9.01 0.68 15.27
N ARG A 54 -8.53 -0.36 15.96
CA ARG A 54 -9.36 -1.54 16.31
C ARG A 54 -10.60 -1.16 17.13
N GLU A 55 -11.62 -2.01 17.09
CA GLU A 55 -12.79 -1.84 17.96
C GLU A 55 -12.37 -1.92 19.43
N GLY A 56 -12.86 -0.99 20.26
CA GLY A 56 -12.43 -0.87 21.66
C GLY A 56 -11.00 -0.35 21.85
N ALA A 57 -10.36 0.20 20.81
CA ALA A 57 -9.05 0.81 20.91
C ALA A 57 -9.02 1.95 21.94
N MET A 58 -8.12 1.86 22.91
CA MET A 58 -7.79 2.95 23.84
C MET A 58 -6.59 3.77 23.34
N PRO A 59 -6.50 5.05 23.70
CA PRO A 59 -5.33 5.87 23.41
C PRO A 59 -4.05 5.24 23.96
N TRP A 60 -2.97 5.33 23.18
CA TRP A 60 -1.63 4.97 23.65
C TRP A 60 -0.96 6.15 24.36
N PRO A 61 0.03 5.92 25.25
CA PRO A 61 0.83 7.00 25.80
C PRO A 61 1.50 7.81 24.69
N GLU A 62 1.52 9.14 24.83
CA GLU A 62 2.13 10.07 23.84
C GLU A 62 3.61 9.79 23.58
N SER A 63 4.31 9.15 24.52
CA SER A 63 5.70 8.71 24.35
C SER A 63 5.87 7.58 23.33
N THR A 64 4.78 7.01 22.80
CA THR A 64 4.83 5.93 21.82
C THR A 64 4.91 6.52 20.40
N SER A 65 5.93 6.14 19.63
CA SER A 65 6.09 6.58 18.24
C SER A 65 4.85 6.25 17.39
N GLY A 66 4.32 7.27 16.70
CA GLY A 66 3.11 7.17 15.88
C GLY A 66 1.79 7.15 16.67
N ALA A 67 1.81 7.32 18.00
CA ALA A 67 0.57 7.34 18.80
C ALA A 67 -0.31 8.56 18.54
N THR A 68 0.27 9.73 18.23
CA THR A 68 -0.46 10.97 17.99
C THR A 68 -1.57 10.77 16.96
N TRP A 69 -1.21 10.28 15.77
CA TRP A 69 -2.16 10.04 14.68
C TRP A 69 -3.26 9.04 15.05
N ARG A 70 -2.88 7.96 15.73
CA ARG A 70 -3.81 6.92 16.14
C ARG A 70 -4.80 7.44 17.20
N ASN A 71 -4.31 8.19 18.17
CA ASN A 71 -5.14 8.75 19.24
C ASN A 71 -6.10 9.81 18.67
N GLU A 72 -5.62 10.69 17.78
CA GLU A 72 -6.48 11.63 17.05
C GLU A 72 -7.55 10.90 16.22
N ALA A 73 -7.21 9.79 15.57
CA ALA A 73 -8.17 8.96 14.87
C ALA A 73 -9.22 8.34 15.82
N ILE A 74 -8.83 7.89 17.01
CA ILE A 74 -9.76 7.38 18.03
C ILE A 74 -10.71 8.49 18.48
N ASP A 75 -10.19 9.67 18.78
CA ASP A 75 -10.98 10.82 19.23
C ASP A 75 -11.95 11.29 18.13
N ALA A 76 -11.49 11.38 16.88
CA ALA A 76 -12.34 11.73 15.74
C ALA A 76 -13.46 10.70 15.52
N ILE A 77 -13.17 9.41 15.67
CA ILE A 77 -14.17 8.33 15.57
C ILE A 77 -15.20 8.44 16.71
N ALA A 78 -14.76 8.75 17.93
CA ALA A 78 -15.62 8.89 19.10
C ALA A 78 -16.54 10.12 19.00
N GLN A 79 -16.05 11.23 18.44
CA GLN A 79 -16.81 12.47 18.29
C GLN A 79 -17.84 12.43 17.15
N ARG A 80 -17.51 11.76 16.04
CA ARG A 80 -18.30 11.77 14.81
C ARG A 80 -18.87 10.39 14.53
N SER A 81 -18.12 9.59 13.78
CA SER A 81 -18.39 8.18 13.56
C SER A 81 -17.21 7.53 12.84
N ARG A 82 -17.11 6.21 12.94
CA ARG A 82 -16.15 5.41 12.18
C ARG A 82 -16.31 5.54 10.66
N ARG A 83 -17.55 5.76 10.19
CA ARG A 83 -17.86 5.92 8.76
C ARG A 83 -17.31 7.26 8.24
N GLU A 84 -17.56 8.35 8.97
CA GLU A 84 -17.09 9.68 8.59
C GLU A 84 -15.56 9.78 8.66
N TRP A 85 -14.94 9.17 9.67
CA TRP A 85 -13.49 9.08 9.74
C TRP A 85 -12.93 8.39 8.49
N LYS A 86 -13.47 7.25 8.05
CA LYS A 86 -13.02 6.56 6.83
C LYS A 86 -13.14 7.42 5.56
N THR A 87 -14.18 8.24 5.47
CA THR A 87 -14.36 9.15 4.32
C THR A 87 -13.35 10.29 4.34
N SER A 88 -13.07 10.85 5.52
CA SER A 88 -12.15 12.00 5.67
C SER A 88 -10.67 11.60 5.70
N SER A 89 -10.33 10.39 6.16
CA SER A 89 -8.94 9.91 6.28
C SER A 89 -8.35 9.34 4.99
N GLY A 90 -9.10 9.38 3.87
CA GLY A 90 -8.64 8.79 2.61
C GLY A 90 -8.70 7.26 2.58
N TYR A 91 -9.30 6.62 3.59
CA TYR A 91 -9.45 5.16 3.67
C TYR A 91 -10.20 4.54 2.48
N HIS A 92 -10.95 5.34 1.72
CA HIS A 92 -11.62 4.91 0.49
C HIS A 92 -10.66 4.27 -0.52
N LEU A 93 -9.39 4.68 -0.53
CA LEU A 93 -8.35 4.17 -1.43
C LEU A 93 -8.10 2.66 -1.26
N ARG A 94 -8.48 2.07 -0.13
CA ARG A 94 -8.48 0.61 0.06
C ARG A 94 -9.31 -0.13 -1.01
N SER A 95 -10.46 0.44 -1.40
CA SER A 95 -11.34 -0.16 -2.41
C SER A 95 -10.66 -0.24 -3.79
N LEU A 96 -9.75 0.68 -4.10
CA LEU A 96 -8.97 0.66 -5.34
C LEU A 96 -7.97 -0.49 -5.35
N VAL A 97 -7.28 -0.72 -4.22
CA VAL A 97 -6.35 -1.84 -4.07
C VAL A 97 -7.09 -3.17 -4.08
N GLU A 98 -8.24 -3.28 -3.41
CA GLU A 98 -9.09 -4.47 -3.46
C GLU A 98 -9.55 -4.77 -4.90
N THR A 99 -9.95 -3.74 -5.64
CA THR A 99 -10.32 -3.86 -7.06
C THR A 99 -9.13 -4.28 -7.92
N LEU A 100 -7.93 -3.73 -7.66
CA LEU A 100 -6.72 -4.10 -8.37
C LEU A 100 -6.36 -5.58 -8.12
N MET A 101 -6.41 -6.02 -6.86
CA MET A 101 -6.15 -7.39 -6.46
C MET A 101 -7.20 -8.35 -7.03
N TYR A 102 -8.47 -7.95 -7.06
CA TYR A 102 -9.53 -8.69 -7.74
C TYR A 102 -9.23 -8.87 -9.23
N ARG A 103 -8.88 -7.79 -9.94
CA ARG A 103 -8.51 -7.86 -11.36
C ARG A 103 -7.29 -8.74 -11.60
N LEU A 104 -6.27 -8.63 -10.77
CA LEU A 104 -5.07 -9.47 -10.85
C LEU A 104 -5.46 -10.95 -10.77
N LYS A 105 -6.25 -11.33 -9.76
CA LYS A 105 -6.72 -12.71 -9.56
C LYS A 105 -7.61 -13.20 -10.70
N THR A 106 -8.59 -12.40 -11.11
CA THR A 106 -9.53 -12.77 -12.19
C THR A 106 -8.83 -12.92 -13.54
N LEU A 107 -7.87 -12.05 -13.88
CA LEU A 107 -7.22 -12.06 -15.20
C LEU A 107 -6.02 -13.01 -15.28
N THR A 108 -5.31 -13.25 -14.17
CA THR A 108 -4.06 -14.05 -14.17
C THR A 108 -4.19 -15.37 -13.42
N GLY A 109 -5.34 -15.64 -12.81
CA GLY A 109 -5.63 -16.84 -12.04
C GLY A 109 -5.45 -16.64 -10.53
N ASN A 110 -6.22 -17.39 -9.74
CA ASN A 110 -6.30 -17.27 -8.28
C ASN A 110 -5.13 -17.88 -7.52
N CYS A 111 -4.27 -18.66 -8.19
CA CYS A 111 -3.16 -19.39 -7.58
C CYS A 111 -1.85 -19.10 -8.34
N LEU A 112 -0.73 -19.14 -7.63
CA LEU A 112 0.61 -19.15 -8.23
C LEU A 112 0.96 -20.57 -8.66
N TRP A 113 1.54 -20.69 -9.85
CA TRP A 113 1.95 -21.99 -10.41
C TRP A 113 3.36 -22.37 -9.96
N ALA A 114 4.23 -21.38 -9.79
CA ALA A 114 5.58 -21.58 -9.31
C ALA A 114 5.59 -22.17 -7.88
N ARG A 115 6.49 -23.13 -7.66
CA ARG A 115 6.62 -23.85 -6.37
C ARG A 115 7.76 -23.32 -5.49
N LYS A 116 8.68 -22.55 -6.07
CA LYS A 116 9.82 -21.93 -5.37
C LYS A 116 9.51 -20.44 -5.15
N VAL A 117 9.82 -19.92 -3.96
CA VAL A 117 9.54 -18.52 -3.57
C VAL A 117 10.10 -17.52 -4.59
N GLY A 118 11.35 -17.66 -5.02
CA GLY A 118 11.94 -16.76 -6.02
C GLY A 118 11.17 -16.79 -7.36
N SER A 119 10.76 -17.97 -7.82
CA SER A 119 9.96 -18.12 -9.04
C SER A 119 8.53 -17.59 -8.88
N GLN A 120 7.94 -17.68 -7.70
CA GLN A 120 6.64 -17.06 -7.37
C GLN A 120 6.74 -15.53 -7.44
N ALA A 121 7.83 -14.98 -6.91
CA ALA A 121 8.16 -13.57 -6.97
C ALA A 121 8.19 -13.05 -8.42
N THR A 122 8.89 -13.76 -9.31
CA THR A 122 8.92 -13.46 -10.76
C THR A 122 7.54 -13.60 -11.40
N GLU A 123 6.78 -14.65 -11.07
CA GLU A 123 5.42 -14.86 -11.59
C GLU A 123 4.51 -13.69 -11.23
N VAL A 124 4.53 -13.23 -9.97
CA VAL A 124 3.78 -12.05 -9.52
C VAL A 124 4.21 -10.80 -10.28
N ALA A 125 5.52 -10.56 -10.43
CA ALA A 125 6.04 -9.40 -11.14
C ALA A 125 5.56 -9.35 -12.61
N ILE A 126 5.57 -10.49 -13.32
CA ILE A 126 5.05 -10.59 -14.69
C ILE A 126 3.56 -10.27 -14.72
N ARG A 127 2.77 -10.86 -13.81
CA ARG A 127 1.32 -10.64 -13.73
C ARG A 127 0.97 -9.17 -13.47
N VAL A 128 1.69 -8.52 -12.56
CA VAL A 128 1.54 -7.07 -12.28
C VAL A 128 1.93 -6.25 -13.51
N GLY A 129 3.04 -6.59 -14.18
CA GLY A 129 3.48 -5.91 -15.41
C GLY A 129 2.45 -5.98 -16.54
N VAL A 130 1.82 -7.14 -16.75
CA VAL A 130 0.71 -7.30 -17.71
C VAL A 130 -0.47 -6.41 -17.34
N LEU A 131 -0.88 -6.42 -16.07
CA LEU A 131 -2.01 -5.61 -15.59
C LEU A 131 -1.75 -4.10 -15.77
N ASN A 132 -0.53 -3.65 -15.46
CA ASN A 132 -0.12 -2.25 -15.65
C ASN A 132 -0.12 -1.85 -17.13
N ARG A 133 0.31 -2.74 -18.04
CA ARG A 133 0.23 -2.48 -19.49
C ARG A 133 -1.21 -2.38 -20.00
N MET A 134 -2.12 -3.20 -19.48
CA MET A 134 -3.55 -3.11 -19.80
C MET A 134 -4.16 -1.80 -19.31
N ARG A 135 -3.71 -1.30 -18.15
CA ARG A 135 -4.10 0.00 -17.59
C ARG A 135 -3.54 1.17 -18.42
N GLY A 136 -2.27 1.10 -18.83
CA GLY A 136 -1.64 2.14 -19.66
C GLY A 136 -2.24 2.27 -21.06
N ARG A 137 -2.86 1.21 -21.61
CA ARG A 137 -3.66 1.30 -22.85
C ARG A 137 -5.04 1.94 -22.68
N GLN A 138 -5.48 2.22 -21.45
CA GLN A 138 -6.76 2.88 -21.15
C GLN A 138 -6.60 4.37 -20.78
N SER A 139 -5.37 4.87 -20.61
CA SER A 139 -5.08 6.21 -20.08
C SER A 139 -4.90 7.32 -21.13
N ASP A 140 -5.25 7.09 -22.39
CA ASP A 140 -5.23 8.15 -23.42
C ASP A 140 -6.40 9.15 -23.30
N ALA A 141 -7.22 9.04 -22.25
CA ALA A 141 -8.21 10.05 -21.90
C ALA A 141 -8.23 10.25 -20.38
N GLN A 142 -7.63 11.36 -19.93
CA GLN A 142 -7.71 11.92 -18.57
C GLN A 142 -7.07 11.06 -17.47
N ASP A 143 -5.75 11.17 -17.21
CA ASP A 143 -5.19 10.72 -15.91
C ASP A 143 -3.71 11.08 -15.63
N GLU A 144 -3.36 12.35 -15.74
CA GLU A 144 -2.02 12.81 -15.31
C GLU A 144 -1.89 12.91 -13.77
N GLU A 145 -3.01 12.88 -13.03
CA GLU A 145 -3.03 12.94 -11.54
C GLU A 145 -3.13 11.57 -10.84
N ARG A 146 -3.42 10.46 -11.54
CA ARG A 146 -3.76 9.17 -10.91
C ARG A 146 -2.62 8.13 -10.85
N THR A 147 -1.41 8.49 -11.29
CA THR A 147 -0.31 7.53 -11.43
C THR A 147 0.70 7.62 -10.28
N SER A 148 0.31 7.11 -9.11
CA SER A 148 1.28 6.76 -8.06
C SER A 148 0.76 5.61 -7.20
N TRP A 149 0.77 4.41 -7.78
CA TRP A 149 0.52 3.16 -7.06
C TRP A 149 1.80 2.32 -7.15
N ILE A 150 2.65 2.39 -6.13
CA ILE A 150 3.63 1.33 -5.91
C ILE A 150 2.86 0.17 -5.28
N ALA A 151 2.17 -0.60 -6.12
CA ALA A 151 1.93 -1.99 -5.79
C ALA A 151 3.30 -2.66 -5.76
N CYS A 152 3.69 -3.16 -4.59
CA CYS A 152 5.00 -3.79 -4.37
C CYS A 152 5.27 -4.86 -5.43
N ALA A 153 6.15 -4.53 -6.37
CA ALA A 153 6.85 -5.46 -7.26
C ALA A 153 8.27 -4.92 -7.53
N SER A 154 8.94 -4.39 -6.51
CA SER A 154 10.38 -4.13 -6.55
C SER A 154 11.08 -5.27 -5.83
N LEU A 155 11.04 -6.46 -6.44
CA LEU A 155 12.00 -7.51 -6.07
C LEU A 155 13.30 -7.20 -6.80
N PRO A 156 14.47 -7.40 -6.17
CA PRO A 156 15.76 -7.08 -6.76
C PRO A 156 15.91 -7.86 -8.06
N THR A 157 15.77 -7.18 -9.19
CA THR A 157 16.22 -7.72 -10.46
C THR A 157 17.73 -7.65 -10.43
N ASP A 158 18.39 -8.77 -10.15
CA ASP A 158 19.74 -8.96 -10.63
C ASP A 158 19.69 -8.88 -12.17
N GLY A 159 19.99 -7.69 -12.68
CA GLY A 159 20.67 -7.42 -13.95
C GLY A 159 20.03 -7.82 -15.29
N ALA A 160 18.85 -8.42 -15.37
CA ALA A 160 18.42 -9.05 -16.64
C ALA A 160 17.16 -8.50 -17.34
N ILE A 161 16.42 -7.53 -16.79
CA ILE A 161 15.18 -7.03 -17.43
C ILE A 161 15.16 -5.49 -17.51
N SER A 162 16.31 -4.88 -17.82
CA SER A 162 16.39 -3.43 -18.08
C SER A 162 15.99 -3.04 -19.51
N SER A 163 15.73 -4.00 -20.41
CA SER A 163 15.54 -3.73 -21.85
C SER A 163 14.08 -3.71 -22.32
N LEU A 164 13.09 -3.87 -21.43
CA LEU A 164 11.67 -3.92 -21.81
C LEU A 164 10.82 -2.73 -21.33
N LEU A 165 11.46 -1.69 -20.79
CA LEU A 165 10.78 -0.53 -20.21
C LEU A 165 11.24 0.83 -20.75
N THR A 166 12.01 0.87 -21.82
CA THR A 166 12.32 2.13 -22.53
C THR A 166 11.44 2.22 -23.78
N PRO A 167 10.40 3.09 -23.83
CA PRO A 167 9.76 3.44 -25.09
C PRO A 167 10.72 4.28 -25.96
N PRO A 168 10.57 4.26 -27.30
CA PRO A 168 11.35 5.12 -28.20
C PRO A 168 11.10 6.61 -27.95
#